data_AF-A0A377C2I3-F1
#
_entry.id   AF-A0A377C2I3-F1
#
_cell.length_a   1.000
_cell.length_b   1.000
_cell.length_c   1.000
_cell.angle_alpha   90.00
_cell.angle_beta   90.00
_cell.angle_gamma   90.00
#
_symmetry.space_group_name_H-M   'P 1'
#
loop_
_entity.id
_entity.type
_entity.pdbx_description
1 polymer ?
#
loop_
_entity_poly.entity_id
_entity_poly.type
_entity_poly.pdbx_seq_one_letter_code
_entity_poly.pdbx_strand_id
1 'polypeptide(L)' 'MITGTNLQLLLEMVLEREGLSGEEFRVQALECGHRGLTSLVDELGRCHEECPVEEGI' A
#
# COMPACT_ATOMS: atom_id res chain seq x y z
N MET A 1 -10.98 14.56 -10.32
CA MET A 1 -10.04 15.13 -9.34
C MET A 1 -9.67 14.03 -8.36
N ILE A 2 -8.38 13.91 -8.00
CA ILE A 2 -7.90 12.98 -6.97
C ILE A 2 -7.33 13.84 -5.83
N THR A 3 -7.61 13.46 -4.58
CA THR A 3 -7.17 14.15 -3.36
C THR A 3 -6.57 13.14 -2.40
N GLY A 4 -5.80 13.61 -1.41
CA GLY A 4 -5.15 12.71 -0.45
C GLY A 4 -3.97 11.94 -1.05
N THR A 5 -3.25 12.56 -1.98
CA THR A 5 -2.06 11.98 -2.61
C THR A 5 -1.04 11.55 -1.56
N ASN A 6 -0.63 10.29 -1.63
CA ASN A 6 0.49 9.74 -0.87
C ASN A 6 1.60 9.27 -1.82
N LEU A 7 2.71 8.79 -1.25
CA LEU A 7 3.87 8.39 -2.04
C LEU A 7 3.60 7.17 -2.93
N GLN A 8 2.85 6.17 -2.44
CA GLN A 8 2.48 4.99 -3.23
C GLN A 8 1.69 5.39 -4.47
N LEU A 9 0.66 6.22 -4.29
CA LEU A 9 -0.16 6.75 -5.37
C LEU A 9 0.70 7.50 -6.39
N LEU A 10 1.52 8.44 -5.92
CA LEU A 10 2.37 9.26 -6.79
C LEU A 10 3.29 8.39 -7.63
N LEU A 11 3.99 7.43 -7.02
CA LEU A 11 4.97 6.61 -7.72
C LEU A 11 4.30 5.67 -8.73
N GLU A 12 3.25 4.94 -8.31
CA GLU A 12 2.55 4.03 -9.23
C GLU A 12 1.91 4.80 -10.39
N MET A 13 1.25 5.94 -10.13
CA MET A 13 0.61 6.73 -11.20
C MET A 13 1.58 7.55 -12.05
N VAL A 14 2.83 7.74 -11.62
CA VAL A 14 3.86 8.32 -12.50
C VAL A 14 4.47 7.25 -13.40
N LEU A 15 4.68 6.04 -12.87
CA LEU A 15 5.37 4.96 -13.58
C LEU A 15 4.46 4.15 -14.50
N GLU A 16 3.19 3.97 -14.14
CA GLU A 16 2.29 3.01 -14.81
C GLU A 16 1.10 3.65 -15.55
N ARG A 17 1.06 4.99 -15.66
CA ARG A 17 -0.09 5.69 -16.27
C ARG A 17 -0.29 5.51 -17.77
N GLU A 18 0.71 5.01 -18.49
CA GLU A 18 0.65 4.94 -19.96
C GLU A 18 -0.44 3.96 -20.41
N GLY A 19 -1.30 4.40 -21.33
CA GLY A 19 -2.41 3.60 -21.84
C GLY A 19 -3.69 3.64 -21.00
N LEU A 20 -3.67 4.23 -19.80
CA LEU A 20 -4.87 4.40 -19.00
C LEU A 20 -5.77 5.52 -19.54
N SER A 21 -7.05 5.23 -19.68
CA SER A 21 -8.07 6.27 -19.78
C SER A 21 -8.13 7.09 -18.49
N GLY A 22 -8.74 8.27 -18.56
CA GLY A 22 -8.94 9.10 -17.37
C GLY A 22 -9.79 8.42 -16.29
N GLU A 23 -10.62 7.44 -16.63
CA GLU A 23 -11.40 6.65 -15.67
C GLU A 23 -10.53 5.59 -14.99
N GLU A 24 -9.82 4.78 -15.77
CA GLU A 24 -8.90 3.75 -15.25
C GLU A 24 -7.82 4.35 -14.37
N PHE A 25 -7.26 5.51 -14.76
CA PHE A 25 -6.32 6.26 -13.94
C PHE A 25 -6.90 6.59 -12.55
N ARG A 26 -8.16 7.02 -12.47
CA ARG A 26 -8.78 7.38 -11.18
C ARG A 26 -9.02 6.16 -10.30
N VAL A 27 -9.46 5.05 -10.90
CA VAL A 27 -9.68 3.79 -10.17
C VAL A 27 -8.35 3.28 -9.63
N GLN A 28 -7.34 3.15 -10.48
CA GLN A 28 -6.02 2.64 -10.09
C GLN A 28 -5.34 3.57 -9.09
N ALA A 29 -5.44 4.89 -9.23
CA ALA A 29 -4.92 5.86 -8.26
C ALA A 29 -5.52 5.67 -6.86
N LEU A 30 -6.83 5.38 -6.76
CA LEU A 30 -7.46 5.11 -5.48
C LEU A 30 -7.00 3.76 -4.92
N GLU A 31 -6.94 2.72 -5.73
CA GLU A 31 -6.50 1.39 -5.30
C GLU A 31 -5.07 1.42 -4.76
N CYS A 32 -4.11 1.98 -5.52
CA CYS A 32 -2.72 2.07 -5.07
C CYS A 32 -2.56 3.01 -3.88
N GLY A 33 -3.30 4.11 -3.84
CA GLY A 33 -3.33 5.02 -2.69
C GLY A 33 -3.78 4.32 -1.41
N HIS A 34 -4.85 3.53 -1.44
CA HIS A 34 -5.33 2.79 -0.28
C HIS A 34 -4.35 1.69 0.16
N ARG A 35 -3.70 0.99 -0.79
CA ARG A 35 -2.66 -0.01 -0.46
C ARG A 35 -1.47 0.60 0.27
N GLY A 36 -1.17 1.87 0.03
CA GLY A 36 -0.10 2.61 0.72
C GLY A 36 -0.41 2.96 2.19
N LEU A 37 -1.60 2.64 2.70
CA LEU A 37 -2.00 2.91 4.08
C LEU A 37 -1.92 1.63 4.90
N THR A 38 -0.96 1.58 5.81
CA THR A 38 -0.79 0.47 6.77
C THR A 38 -0.34 1.00 8.14
N SER A 39 -0.65 0.24 9.19
CA SER A 39 -0.26 0.52 10.57
C SER A 39 0.96 -0.32 10.92
N LEU A 40 2.11 0.34 11.06
CA LEU A 40 3.35 -0.34 11.45
C LEU A 40 3.21 -1.08 12.79
N VAL A 41 2.43 -0.51 13.72
CA VAL A 41 2.18 -1.12 15.03
C VAL A 41 1.46 -2.45 14.87
N ASP A 42 0.43 -2.51 14.02
CA ASP A 42 -0.34 -3.73 13.80
C ASP A 42 0.49 -4.79 13.06
N GLU A 43 1.31 -4.38 12.08
CA GLU A 43 2.20 -5.29 11.35
C GLU A 43 3.28 -5.90 12.27
N LEU A 44 3.89 -5.09 13.14
CA LEU A 44 4.87 -5.59 14.11
C LEU A 44 4.24 -6.55 15.13
N GLY A 45 2.99 -6.30 15.53
CA GLY A 45 2.23 -7.20 16.39
C GLY A 45 2.05 -8.58 15.75
N ARG A 46 1.68 -8.63 14.46
CA ARG A 46 1.52 -9.88 13.71
C ARG A 46 2.82 -10.65 13.54
N CYS A 47 3.92 -9.97 13.22
CA CYS A 47 5.24 -10.61 13.11
C CYS A 47 5.69 -11.27 14.42
N HIS A 48 5.34 -10.68 15.57
CA HIS A 48 5.71 -11.24 16.87
C HIS A 48 4.91 -12.51 17.22
N GLU A 49 3.64 -12.61 16.79
CA GLU A 49 2.84 -13.83 16.95
C GLU A 49 3.30 -14.98 16.03
N GLU A 50 3.89 -14.66 14.88
CA GLU A 50 4.36 -15.64 13.90
C GLU A 50 5.77 -16.18 14.17
N CYS A 51 6.55 -15.57 15.07
CA CYS A 51 7.81 -16.15 15.55
C CYS A 51 7.51 -17.24 16.60
N PRO A 52 7.66 -18.55 16.30
CA PRO A 52 7.63 -19.54 17.35
C PRO A 52 8.76 -19.20 18.31
N VAL A 53 8.42 -18.98 19.58
CA VAL A 53 9.40 -18.93 20.66
C VAL A 53 10.03 -20.32 20.67
N GLU A 54 11.22 -20.48 20.09
CA GLU A 54 12.05 -21.65 20.37
C GLU A 54 12.38 -21.58 21.86
N GLU A 55 11.57 -22.29 22.66
CA GLU A 55 11.90 -22.60 24.05
C GLU A 55 13.17 -23.46 24.03
N GLY A 56 14.33 -22.80 24.07
CA GLY A 56 15.60 -23.43 24.32
C GLY A 56 15.60 -24.04 25.72
N ILE A 57 15.80 -25.36 25.79
CA ILE A 57 15.98 -26.17 27.01
C ILE A 57 17.42 -26.06 27.50
#